data_AF-A0A652YM76-F1
#
_entry.id   AF-A0A652YM76-F1
#
_cell.length_a   1.000
_cell.length_b   1.000
_cell.length_c   1.000
_cell.angle_alpha   90.00
_cell.angle_beta   90.00
_cell.angle_gamma   90.00
#
_symmetry.space_group_name_H-M   'P 1'
#
loop_
_entity.id
_entity.type
_entity.pdbx_description
1 polymer ?
#
loop_
_entity_poly.entity_id
_entity_poly.type
_entity_poly.pdbx_seq_one_letter_code
_entity_poly.pdbx_strand_id
1 'polypeptide(L)'
;MESRESAHCVSAIGEMVVIDGPGEARSFPVGVWMMTDGRRVVVVGEGGPISVGVVDGTLLSAAVHARWPGAVVLERRPEVGSAPDPRGYSARYVEVRDDGSRTDPAFADLAKAGFVVGPVN
;
A
#
# COMPACT_ATOMS: atom_id res chain seq x y z
N MET A 1 13.81 -13.86 21.30
CA MET A 1 13.17 -13.24 20.12
C MET A 1 12.17 -12.25 20.69
N GLU A 2 12.46 -10.96 20.65
CA GLU A 2 11.58 -9.96 21.26
C GLU A 2 10.27 -9.88 20.47
N SER A 3 9.16 -10.21 21.11
CA SER A 3 7.82 -10.01 20.57
C SER A 3 7.58 -8.51 20.48
N ARG A 4 7.66 -7.93 19.27
CA ARG A 4 7.31 -6.52 19.07
C ARG A 4 5.79 -6.37 19.17
N GLU A 5 5.34 -5.42 19.98
CA GLU A 5 3.92 -5.18 20.30
C GLU A 5 3.15 -4.43 19.19
N SER A 6 3.86 -3.91 18.20
CA SER A 6 3.28 -3.18 17.06
C SER A 6 4.03 -3.45 15.76
N ALA A 7 3.38 -3.18 14.62
CA ALA A 7 4.08 -3.19 13.36
C ALA A 7 5.09 -2.07 13.30
N HIS A 8 6.09 -2.24 12.45
CA HIS A 8 7.12 -1.25 12.26
C HIS A 8 7.53 -1.20 10.79
N CYS A 9 7.82 0.02 10.33
CA CYS A 9 8.39 0.21 9.01
C CYS A 9 9.80 -0.39 8.98
N VAL A 10 10.04 -1.28 8.00
CA VAL A 10 11.31 -2.00 7.80
C VAL A 10 12.04 -1.56 6.53
N SER A 11 11.48 -0.61 5.77
CA SER A 11 12.12 -0.01 4.60
C SER A 11 12.46 1.45 4.84
N ALA A 12 13.51 1.94 4.19
CA ALA A 12 13.77 3.37 4.08
C ALA A 12 12.69 4.00 3.18
N ILE A 13 11.99 4.99 3.71
CA ILE A 13 10.98 5.78 2.96
C ILE A 13 11.60 6.21 1.62
N GLY A 14 11.04 5.72 0.50
CA GLY A 14 11.51 6.04 -0.86
C GLY A 14 11.98 4.85 -1.72
N GLU A 15 11.91 3.60 -1.24
CA GLU A 15 11.98 2.46 -2.16
C GLU A 15 10.87 2.55 -3.22
N MET A 16 11.21 2.26 -4.47
CA MET A 16 10.28 2.36 -5.59
C MET A 16 9.89 0.98 -6.10
N VAL A 17 8.60 0.79 -6.41
CA VAL A 17 8.12 -0.31 -7.26
C VAL A 17 7.83 0.23 -8.65
N VAL A 18 8.33 -0.45 -9.68
CA VAL A 18 8.07 -0.12 -11.08
C VAL A 18 7.01 -1.06 -11.60
N ILE A 19 5.99 -0.51 -12.25
CA ILE A 19 4.88 -1.25 -12.82
C ILE A 19 4.93 -1.06 -14.33
N ASP A 20 5.32 -2.12 -15.02
CA ASP A 20 5.35 -2.20 -16.47
C ASP A 20 3.98 -2.67 -16.99
N GLY A 21 3.35 -1.87 -17.85
CA GLY A 21 2.03 -2.17 -18.40
C GLY A 21 1.87 -1.61 -19.82
N PRO A 22 0.71 -1.84 -20.48
CA PRO A 22 0.47 -1.30 -21.81
C PRO A 22 0.46 0.24 -21.77
N GLY A 23 1.58 0.85 -22.17
CA GLY A 23 1.85 2.28 -22.04
C GLY A 23 3.26 2.56 -21.51
N GLU A 24 3.36 3.54 -20.62
CA GLU A 24 4.62 3.97 -19.98
C GLU A 24 4.78 3.31 -18.60
N ALA A 25 6.02 2.88 -18.28
CA ALA A 25 6.36 2.35 -16.97
C ALA A 25 6.13 3.41 -15.89
N ARG A 26 5.47 3.02 -14.79
CA ARG A 26 5.18 3.93 -13.68
C ARG A 26 5.88 3.47 -12.42
N SER A 27 6.52 4.42 -11.74
CA SER A 27 7.23 4.19 -10.49
C SER A 27 6.46 4.77 -9.31
N PHE A 28 6.26 3.97 -8.28
CA PHE A 28 5.56 4.39 -7.07
C PHE A 28 6.47 4.21 -5.84
N PRO A 29 6.52 5.20 -4.94
CA PRO A 29 7.19 4.99 -3.66
C PRO A 29 6.41 3.97 -2.85
N VAL A 30 7.11 3.15 -2.09
CA VAL A 30 6.52 2.19 -1.17
C VAL A 30 7.04 2.38 0.24
N GLY A 31 6.20 2.06 1.22
CA GLY A 31 6.65 1.71 2.56
C GLY A 31 6.43 0.23 2.81
N VAL A 32 7.42 -0.42 3.42
CA VAL A 32 7.36 -1.84 3.76
C VAL A 32 7.28 -1.95 5.26
N TRP A 33 6.27 -2.64 5.74
CA TRP A 33 5.97 -2.79 7.14
C TRP A 33 5.99 -4.25 7.52
N MET A 34 6.53 -4.53 8.70
CA MET A 34 6.51 -5.85 9.31
C MET A 34 5.43 -5.88 10.38
N MET A 35 4.44 -6.74 10.19
CA MET A 35 3.36 -6.98 11.15
C MET A 35 3.86 -7.80 12.34
N THR A 36 3.10 -7.78 13.44
CA THR A 36 3.43 -8.53 14.66
C THR A 36 3.41 -10.05 14.47
N ASP A 37 2.65 -10.54 13.49
CA ASP A 37 2.60 -11.95 13.09
C ASP A 37 3.66 -12.35 12.06
N GLY A 38 4.58 -11.42 11.70
CA GLY A 38 5.65 -11.65 10.75
C GLY A 38 5.26 -11.50 9.27
N ARG A 39 4.01 -11.15 8.96
CA ARG A 39 3.61 -10.80 7.59
C ARG A 39 4.22 -9.47 7.18
N ARG A 40 4.62 -9.39 5.90
CA ARG A 40 5.02 -8.12 5.27
C ARG A 40 3.80 -7.45 4.66
N VAL A 41 3.66 -6.16 4.89
CA VAL A 41 2.69 -5.29 4.23
C VAL A 41 3.47 -4.28 3.40
N VAL A 42 3.16 -4.18 2.11
CA VAL A 42 3.75 -3.18 1.20
C VAL A 42 2.68 -2.18 0.85
N VAL A 43 2.90 -0.92 1.22
CA VAL A 43 2.00 0.19 0.96
C VAL A 43 2.52 0.98 -0.24
N VAL A 44 1.80 0.94 -1.34
CA VAL A 44 2.12 1.65 -2.58
C VAL A 44 1.57 3.07 -2.52
N GLY A 45 2.41 4.05 -2.86
CA GLY A 45 2.11 5.48 -2.80
C GLY A 45 2.38 6.11 -1.42
N GLU A 46 3.08 5.41 -0.52
CA GLU A 46 3.44 5.93 0.80
C GLU A 46 4.52 7.03 0.69
N GLY A 47 4.34 8.15 1.40
CA GLY A 47 5.29 9.27 1.40
C GLY A 47 5.36 10.11 0.10
N GLY A 48 4.62 9.72 -0.95
CA GLY A 48 4.54 10.44 -2.21
C GLY A 48 3.18 11.12 -2.47
N PRO A 49 3.09 11.94 -3.54
CA PRO A 49 1.81 12.46 -4.00
C PRO A 49 0.88 11.30 -4.36
N ILE A 50 -0.40 11.41 -3.99
CA ILE A 50 -1.39 10.39 -4.32
C ILE A 50 -1.52 10.33 -5.84
N SER A 51 -1.14 9.20 -6.44
CA SER A 51 -1.32 9.02 -7.87
C SER A 51 -2.79 8.80 -8.20
N VAL A 52 -3.29 9.58 -9.16
CA VAL A 52 -4.67 9.54 -9.63
C VAL A 52 -4.87 8.65 -10.85
N GLY A 53 -3.79 8.12 -11.40
CA GLY A 53 -3.84 7.20 -12.54
C GLY A 53 -4.52 5.88 -12.16
N VAL A 54 -5.32 5.33 -13.07
CA VAL A 54 -5.72 3.92 -12.99
C VAL A 54 -4.46 3.09 -13.23
N VAL A 55 -4.15 2.20 -12.30
CA VAL A 55 -3.08 1.21 -12.39
C VAL A 55 -3.75 -0.16 -12.38
N ASP A 56 -3.36 -1.01 -13.32
CA ASP A 56 -3.82 -2.41 -13.34
C ASP A 56 -3.42 -3.10 -12.03
N GLY A 57 -4.41 -3.62 -11.31
CA GLY A 57 -4.18 -4.21 -9.99
C GLY A 57 -3.35 -5.50 -10.06
N THR A 58 -3.49 -6.28 -11.12
CA THR A 58 -2.75 -7.53 -11.34
C THR A 58 -1.28 -7.21 -11.58
N LEU A 59 -0.99 -6.21 -12.42
CA LEU A 59 0.38 -5.74 -12.65
C LEU A 59 1.01 -5.16 -11.38
N LEU A 60 0.24 -4.39 -10.61
CA LEU A 60 0.70 -3.84 -9.33
C LEU A 60 1.00 -4.94 -8.30
N SER A 61 0.11 -5.92 -8.11
CA SER A 61 0.35 -7.04 -7.20
C SER A 61 1.57 -7.86 -7.63
N ALA A 62 1.66 -8.20 -8.92
CA ALA A 62 2.78 -8.96 -9.46
C ALA A 62 4.13 -8.24 -9.28
N ALA A 63 4.19 -6.93 -9.54
CA ALA A 63 5.42 -6.15 -9.36
C ALA A 63 5.86 -6.09 -7.89
N VAL A 64 4.91 -5.97 -6.95
CA VAL A 64 5.19 -6.00 -5.51
C VAL A 64 5.68 -7.39 -5.10
N HIS A 65 5.02 -8.47 -5.51
CA HIS A 65 5.39 -9.84 -5.14
C HIS A 65 6.69 -10.31 -5.76
N ALA A 66 7.07 -9.81 -6.93
CA ALA A 66 8.39 -10.08 -7.52
C ALA A 66 9.54 -9.64 -6.61
N ARG A 67 9.32 -8.58 -5.80
CA ARG A 67 10.32 -8.03 -4.87
C ARG A 67 10.09 -8.45 -3.42
N TRP A 68 8.84 -8.55 -2.99
CA TRP A 68 8.44 -8.98 -1.65
C TRP A 68 7.44 -10.15 -1.76
N PRO A 69 7.93 -11.39 -1.98
CA PRO A 69 7.08 -12.55 -2.12
C PRO A 69 6.15 -12.74 -0.90
N GLY A 70 4.86 -12.93 -1.16
CA GLY A 70 3.85 -13.17 -0.13
C GLY A 70 3.45 -11.95 0.71
N ALA A 71 3.85 -10.73 0.30
CA ALA A 71 3.43 -9.52 0.99
C ALA A 71 1.94 -9.20 0.74
N VAL A 72 1.28 -8.64 1.75
CA VAL A 72 -0.02 -7.99 1.57
C VAL A 72 0.21 -6.66 0.86
N VAL A 73 -0.50 -6.43 -0.24
CA VAL A 73 -0.36 -5.21 -1.04
C VAL A 73 -1.47 -4.23 -0.68
N LEU A 74 -1.09 -3.07 -0.15
CA LEU A 74 -2.00 -1.95 0.06
C LEU A 74 -1.73 -0.86 -0.96
N GLU A 75 -2.76 -0.35 -1.62
CA GLU A 75 -2.67 0.82 -2.47
C GLU A 75 -3.27 2.03 -1.75
N ARG A 76 -2.49 3.11 -1.69
CA ARG A 76 -2.97 4.40 -1.20
C ARG A 76 -3.73 5.14 -2.31
N ARG A 77 -4.99 5.48 -2.05
CA ARG A 77 -5.91 6.10 -2.99
C ARG A 77 -6.47 7.41 -2.43
N PRO A 78 -6.94 8.34 -3.28
CA PRO A 78 -7.74 9.47 -2.82
C PRO A 78 -9.02 8.97 -2.12
N GLU A 79 -9.51 9.72 -1.14
CA GLU A 79 -10.85 9.49 -0.62
C GLU A 79 -11.90 9.72 -1.71
N VAL A 80 -12.98 8.93 -1.68
CA VAL A 80 -14.06 9.02 -2.69
C VAL A 80 -14.78 10.35 -2.51
N GLY A 81 -14.91 11.13 -3.59
CA GLY A 81 -15.56 12.44 -3.56
C GLY A 81 -14.64 13.61 -3.18
N SER A 82 -13.39 13.35 -2.80
CA SER A 82 -12.39 14.40 -2.53
C SER A 82 -11.59 14.74 -3.77
N ALA A 83 -11.25 16.02 -3.94
CA ALA A 83 -10.21 16.41 -4.89
C ALA A 83 -8.88 15.75 -4.49
N PRO A 84 -8.06 15.28 -5.44
CA PRO A 84 -6.75 14.71 -5.12
C PRO A 84 -5.92 15.73 -4.32
N ASP A 85 -5.66 15.42 -3.05
CA ASP A 85 -4.83 16.27 -2.21
C ASP A 85 -3.35 15.96 -2.52
N PRO A 86 -2.59 16.89 -3.14
CA PRO A 86 -1.20 16.67 -3.45
C PRO A 86 -0.32 16.55 -2.20
N ARG A 87 -0.79 17.05 -1.05
CA ARG A 87 -0.12 16.90 0.26
C ARG A 87 -0.48 15.58 0.93
N GLY A 88 -1.57 14.95 0.49
CA GLY A 88 -1.91 13.60 0.87
C GLY A 88 -2.51 13.46 2.27
N TYR A 89 -3.12 14.50 2.83
CA TYR A 89 -3.74 14.45 4.15
C TYR A 89 -5.06 13.64 4.17
N SER A 90 -5.71 13.51 3.01
CA SER A 90 -6.93 12.69 2.82
C SER A 90 -6.58 11.52 1.90
N ALA A 91 -6.45 10.32 2.47
CA ALA A 91 -6.15 9.10 1.73
C ALA A 91 -6.82 7.89 2.37
N ARG A 92 -7.28 6.96 1.52
CA ARG A 92 -7.75 5.64 1.95
C ARG A 92 -6.78 4.56 1.47
N TYR A 93 -6.73 3.45 2.20
CA TYR A 93 -5.95 2.28 1.82
C TYR A 93 -6.89 1.15 1.40
N VAL A 94 -6.61 0.56 0.25
CA VAL A 94 -7.31 -0.64 -0.25
C VAL A 94 -6.32 -1.78 -0.39
N GLU A 95 -6.75 -3.00 -0.09
CA GLU A 95 -5.96 -4.19 -0.37
C GLU A 95 -6.12 -4.56 -1.84
N VAL A 96 -4.99 -4.80 -2.52
CA VAL A 96 -4.97 -5.29 -3.90
C VAL A 96 -4.69 -6.79 -3.86
N ARG A 97 -5.62 -7.57 -4.40
CA ARG A 97 -5.53 -9.04 -4.48
C ARG A 97 -4.76 -9.44 -5.74
N ASP A 98 -4.38 -10.72 -5.81
CA ASP A 98 -3.62 -11.28 -6.94
C ASP A 98 -4.40 -11.27 -8.26
N ASP A 99 -5.74 -11.26 -8.19
CA ASP A 99 -6.62 -11.08 -9.34
C ASP A 99 -6.79 -9.60 -9.75
N GLY A 100 -6.09 -8.69 -9.08
CA GLY A 100 -6.13 -7.25 -9.30
C GLY A 100 -7.35 -6.53 -8.72
N SER A 101 -8.25 -7.26 -8.05
CA SER A 101 -9.38 -6.66 -7.35
C SER A 101 -8.93 -5.86 -6.14
N ARG A 102 -9.75 -4.86 -5.79
CA ARG A 102 -9.52 -3.98 -4.64
C ARG A 102 -10.60 -4.19 -3.61
N THR A 103 -10.19 -4.50 -2.39
CA THR A 103 -11.09 -4.72 -1.25
C THR A 103 -10.71 -3.85 -0.08
N ASP A 104 -11.65 -3.54 0.80
CA ASP A 104 -11.32 -2.96 2.08
C ASP A 104 -10.43 -3.95 2.87
N PRO A 105 -9.22 -3.54 3.31
CA PRO A 105 -8.37 -4.44 4.07
C PRO A 105 -9.02 -4.77 5.41
N ALA A 106 -8.60 -5.87 6.02
CA ALA A 106 -8.94 -6.19 7.40
C ALA A 106 -8.27 -5.17 8.35
N PHE A 107 -8.86 -3.99 8.46
CA PHE A 107 -8.30 -2.80 9.12
C PHE A 107 -7.97 -3.00 10.60
N ALA A 108 -8.57 -3.98 11.28
CA ALA A 108 -8.31 -4.23 12.69
C ALA A 108 -6.84 -4.60 12.96
N ASP A 109 -6.20 -5.35 12.06
CA ASP A 109 -4.81 -5.77 12.23
C ASP A 109 -3.85 -4.64 11.89
N LEU A 110 -4.17 -3.84 10.87
CA LEU A 110 -3.41 -2.66 10.46
C LEU A 110 -3.53 -1.51 11.51
N ALA A 111 -4.71 -1.30 12.08
CA ALA A 111 -4.93 -0.31 13.14
C ALA A 111 -4.18 -0.69 14.42
N LYS A 112 -4.22 -1.97 14.83
CA LYS A 112 -3.39 -2.48 15.95
C LYS A 112 -1.90 -2.34 15.68
N ALA A 113 -1.51 -2.43 14.41
CA ALA A 113 -0.16 -2.22 13.92
C ALA A 113 0.28 -0.73 13.88
N GLY A 114 -0.60 0.22 14.25
CA GLY A 114 -0.29 1.65 14.30
C GLY A 114 -0.56 2.40 12.99
N PHE A 115 -1.18 1.77 11.99
CA PHE A 115 -1.64 2.48 10.81
C PHE A 115 -2.92 3.25 11.10
N VAL A 116 -2.98 4.50 10.62
CA VAL A 116 -4.24 5.23 10.53
C VAL A 116 -5.01 4.63 9.35
N VAL A 117 -5.86 3.66 9.67
CA VAL A 117 -6.73 3.01 8.71
C VAL A 117 -8.15 2.96 9.25
N GLY A 118 -9.12 3.31 8.42
CA GLY A 118 -10.54 3.24 8.75
C GLY A 118 -11.39 3.58 7.53
N PRO A 119 -12.66 3.13 7.50
CA PRO A 119 -13.61 3.62 6.51
C PRO A 119 -13.79 5.13 6.70
N VAL A 120 -13.73 5.85 5.59
CA VAL A 120 -14.16 7.26 5.54
C VAL A 120 -15.66 7.23 5.79
N ASN A 121 -16.11 7.79 6.92
CA ASN A 121 -17.53 8.01 7.18
C ASN A 121 -18.11 9.03 6.18
#